data_AF-A0A1Y3MVH7-F1
#
_entry.id   AF-A0A1Y3MVH7-F1
#
_cell.length_a   1.000
_cell.length_b   1.000
_cell.length_c   1.000
_cell.angle_alpha   90.00
_cell.angle_beta   90.00
_cell.angle_gamma   90.00
#
_symmetry.space_group_name_H-M   'P 1'
#
loop_
_entity.id
_entity.type
_entity.pdbx_description
1 polymer ?
#
loop_
_entity_poly.entity_id
_entity_poly.type
_entity_poly.pdbx_seq_one_letter_code
_entity_poly.pdbx_strand_id
1 'polypeptide(L)'
;MSSQAKAGEKRKQRSFEAIPTANSFSALKMFKLSKSASASPAPSNSDNEYNDNSDYNEDNYNVFKPNKTSVDNSSSLDINKYEDNSKSNKKHQKEMLEKRFDKNVISTFTPNNSNVFYSNNKNSNICILGLKKGEKICFKGVVAVASIYGSFSIYGHVVSAHTSISQLFNKNITQDKFESSLKSCINNIGFYPAFSPKSHGLLVIESLHNSLKTFLPPKVPEFVEQENTKELEVELCELIKSVRLSYDLFDTLVVLKTMEWCNISDIEKQMSSFRYLFNMNKKDFNEDMSQIIKYNINPCFGIRDFYPAYIGHTALKIPPSWFEGVHQFKRNILSNDMNGQPVIAITGSKNMGKSTFSRYTVNSLLNW
;
A
#
# COMPACT_ATOMS: atom_id res chain seq x y z
N MET A 1 -6.69 80.83 -39.11
CA MET A 1 -5.90 79.59 -39.11
C MET A 1 -5.64 79.19 -37.66
N SER A 2 -6.10 77.99 -37.29
CA SER A 2 -5.57 77.07 -36.27
C SER A 2 -4.71 77.61 -35.11
N SER A 3 -5.18 77.44 -33.87
CA SER A 3 -4.50 76.54 -32.92
C SER A 3 -5.38 76.28 -31.68
N GLN A 4 -5.89 75.04 -31.58
CA GLN A 4 -6.55 74.52 -30.38
C GLN A 4 -5.49 73.94 -29.43
N ALA A 5 -5.60 74.33 -28.16
CA ALA A 5 -4.80 73.81 -27.05
C ALA A 5 -5.26 72.39 -26.65
N LYS A 6 -4.31 71.46 -26.53
CA LYS A 6 -4.51 70.15 -25.89
C LYS A 6 -3.99 70.22 -24.45
N ALA A 7 -4.90 70.04 -23.49
CA ALA A 7 -4.58 69.87 -22.08
C ALA A 7 -4.08 68.42 -21.84
N GLY A 8 -2.90 68.31 -21.23
CA GLY A 8 -2.31 67.03 -20.83
C GLY A 8 -2.84 66.57 -19.47
N GLU A 9 -3.37 65.36 -19.44
CA GLU A 9 -3.91 64.69 -18.25
C GLU A 9 -2.76 64.05 -17.43
N LYS A 10 -2.51 64.57 -16.23
CA LYS A 10 -1.49 64.04 -15.31
C LYS A 10 -2.02 62.80 -14.59
N ARG A 11 -1.48 61.63 -14.94
CA ARG A 11 -1.71 60.35 -14.27
C ARG A 11 -1.08 60.37 -12.86
N LYS A 12 -1.91 60.46 -11.81
CA LYS A 12 -1.48 60.32 -10.41
C LYS A 12 -0.96 58.91 -10.16
N GLN A 13 0.32 58.78 -9.83
CA GLN A 13 0.90 57.57 -9.22
C GLN A 13 0.24 57.35 -7.85
N ARG A 14 -0.33 56.17 -7.62
CA ARG A 14 -0.77 55.73 -6.29
C ARG A 14 0.46 55.27 -5.51
N SER A 15 0.62 55.82 -4.31
CA SER A 15 1.59 55.41 -3.30
C SER A 15 1.28 53.97 -2.84
N PHE A 16 2.32 53.13 -2.79
CA PHE A 16 2.27 51.84 -2.10
C PHE A 16 2.20 52.11 -0.59
N GLU A 17 1.02 51.93 -0.01
CA GLU A 17 0.88 51.89 1.44
C GLU A 17 1.45 50.58 2.00
N ALA A 18 2.13 50.73 3.13
CA ALA A 18 2.88 49.71 3.83
C ALA A 18 2.00 48.56 4.32
N ILE A 19 2.43 47.34 4.04
CA ILE A 19 1.87 46.11 4.61
C ILE A 19 2.29 46.05 6.10
N PRO A 20 1.37 45.82 7.04
CA PRO A 20 1.74 45.66 8.44
C PRO A 20 2.50 44.34 8.65
N THR A 21 3.69 44.47 9.22
CA THR A 21 4.56 43.37 9.68
C THR A 21 3.93 42.68 10.89
N ALA A 22 3.08 41.69 10.63
CA ALA A 22 2.59 40.77 11.64
C ALA A 22 3.49 39.52 11.70
N ASN A 23 4.28 39.44 12.77
CA ASN A 23 4.81 38.24 13.43
C ASN A 23 5.18 37.04 12.52
N SER A 24 6.38 37.09 11.93
CA SER A 24 7.05 35.91 11.39
C SER A 24 7.43 34.95 12.53
N PHE A 25 6.53 34.01 12.86
CA PHE A 25 6.89 32.84 13.65
C PHE A 25 7.84 31.95 12.85
N SER A 26 9.11 32.07 13.19
CA SER A 26 10.25 31.59 12.43
C SER A 26 10.26 30.08 12.11
N ALA A 27 10.61 29.77 10.86
CA ALA A 27 11.04 28.46 10.36
C ALA A 27 12.22 27.83 11.14
N LEU A 28 12.83 28.58 12.06
CA LEU A 28 13.93 28.15 12.92
C LEU A 28 13.53 27.04 13.92
N LYS A 29 12.25 26.95 14.30
CA LYS A 29 11.78 25.91 15.25
C LYS A 29 11.69 24.53 14.62
N MET A 30 11.40 24.42 13.32
CA MET A 30 11.45 23.13 12.60
C MET A 30 12.89 22.68 12.33
N PHE A 31 13.83 23.60 12.18
CA PHE A 31 15.25 23.28 11.98
C PHE A 31 15.94 22.74 13.23
N LYS A 32 15.42 23.02 14.44
CA LYS A 32 15.96 22.45 15.69
C LYS A 32 15.48 21.03 15.97
N LEU A 33 14.36 20.59 15.39
CA LEU A 33 13.87 19.21 15.55
C LEU A 33 14.56 18.21 14.59
N SER A 34 15.20 18.69 13.52
CA SER A 34 15.93 17.83 12.57
C SER A 34 17.34 17.43 13.03
N LYS A 35 17.99 18.21 13.91
CA LYS A 35 19.33 17.88 14.44
C LYS A 35 19.34 16.79 15.52
N SER A 36 18.21 16.50 16.14
CA SER A 36 18.08 15.44 17.16
C SER A 36 17.62 14.09 16.60
N ALA A 37 17.35 13.99 15.29
CA ALA A 37 16.92 12.75 14.62
C ALA A 37 17.99 12.13 13.70
N SER A 38 19.20 12.71 13.62
CA SER A 38 20.30 12.21 12.79
C SER A 38 21.14 11.17 13.54
N ALA A 39 20.54 10.05 13.90
CA ALA A 39 21.26 8.85 14.32
C ALA A 39 20.44 7.61 13.92
N SER A 40 20.23 7.43 12.62
CA SER A 40 19.83 6.13 12.05
C SER A 40 21.07 5.47 11.43
N PRO A 41 21.21 4.15 11.55
CA PRO A 41 22.43 3.43 11.16
C PRO A 41 22.66 3.46 9.66
N ALA A 42 23.93 3.49 9.27
CA ALA A 42 24.39 3.48 7.89
C ALA A 42 23.82 2.28 7.12
N PRO A 43 23.42 2.45 5.84
CA PRO A 43 22.98 1.34 5.01
C PRO A 43 24.15 0.39 4.72
N SER A 44 23.86 -0.91 4.78
CA SER A 44 24.78 -1.97 4.35
C SER A 44 24.97 -1.89 2.83
N ASN A 45 26.22 -1.64 2.40
CA ASN A 45 26.63 -1.68 1.01
C ASN A 45 26.38 -3.07 0.42
N SER A 46 25.40 -3.17 -0.48
CA SER A 46 25.36 -4.18 -1.53
C SER A 46 24.74 -3.56 -2.78
N ASP A 47 25.42 -2.54 -3.30
CA ASP A 47 25.15 -1.99 -4.63
C ASP A 47 26.01 -2.77 -5.63
N ASN A 48 25.35 -3.57 -6.47
CA ASN A 48 25.91 -3.94 -7.77
C ASN A 48 25.62 -2.78 -8.72
N GLU A 49 26.67 -2.03 -9.06
CA GLU A 49 26.63 -0.99 -10.08
C GLU A 49 26.24 -1.59 -11.44
N TYR A 50 25.13 -1.12 -12.00
CA TYR A 50 24.83 -1.28 -13.41
C TYR A 50 25.74 -0.34 -14.20
N ASN A 51 26.82 -0.88 -14.74
CA ASN A 51 27.64 -0.22 -15.74
C ASN A 51 27.01 -0.46 -17.12
N ASP A 52 26.40 0.58 -17.68
CA ASP A 52 25.79 0.60 -19.00
C ASP A 52 26.86 0.96 -20.03
N ASN A 53 27.50 -0.06 -20.60
CA ASN A 53 28.37 0.04 -21.77
C ASN A 53 28.11 -1.19 -22.65
N SER A 54 27.21 -1.07 -23.62
CA SER A 54 27.07 -2.05 -24.70
C SER A 54 27.54 -1.44 -26.02
N ASP A 55 28.81 -1.68 -26.33
CA ASP A 55 29.29 -1.70 -27.72
C ASP A 55 28.83 -3.03 -28.36
N TYR A 56 28.20 -2.91 -29.51
CA TYR A 56 27.79 -4.00 -30.37
C TYR A 56 29.02 -4.78 -30.87
N ASN A 57 28.99 -6.10 -30.75
CA ASN A 57 29.64 -6.99 -31.71
C ASN A 57 28.80 -8.24 -31.91
N GLU A 58 28.39 -8.43 -33.16
CA GLU A 58 27.82 -9.65 -33.73
C GLU A 58 28.90 -10.76 -33.80
N ASP A 59 28.43 -11.97 -34.11
CA ASP A 59 29.21 -13.15 -34.51
C ASP A 59 29.69 -14.11 -33.41
N ASN A 60 28.83 -15.08 -33.07
CA ASN A 60 29.04 -16.48 -33.52
C ASN A 60 28.00 -17.44 -32.94
N TYR A 61 27.17 -17.97 -33.82
CA TYR A 61 26.52 -19.27 -33.62
C TYR A 61 27.53 -20.37 -33.91
N ASN A 62 27.67 -21.36 -33.02
CA ASN A 62 27.51 -22.78 -33.38
C ASN A 62 27.89 -23.77 -32.26
N VAL A 63 27.23 -24.93 -32.36
CA VAL A 63 27.61 -26.29 -31.92
C VAL A 63 27.14 -26.78 -30.54
N PHE A 64 25.96 -27.42 -30.60
CA PHE A 64 25.59 -28.64 -29.87
C PHE A 64 26.74 -29.68 -29.78
N LYS A 65 27.04 -30.21 -28.59
CA LYS A 65 27.36 -31.65 -28.40
C LYS A 65 27.01 -32.17 -26.99
N PRO A 66 26.72 -33.48 -26.85
CA PRO A 66 25.97 -34.06 -25.73
C PRO A 66 26.82 -34.87 -24.73
N ASN A 67 26.19 -35.17 -23.59
CA ASN A 67 26.40 -36.26 -22.61
C ASN A 67 27.75 -36.99 -22.52
N LYS A 68 28.29 -37.04 -21.29
CA LYS A 68 28.97 -38.22 -20.76
C LYS A 68 28.58 -38.50 -19.31
N THR A 69 27.87 -39.61 -19.15
CA THR A 69 27.77 -40.41 -17.94
C THR A 69 29.15 -40.98 -17.57
N SER A 70 29.50 -40.95 -16.29
CA SER A 70 30.41 -41.93 -15.70
C SER A 70 29.89 -42.28 -14.31
N VAL A 71 29.58 -43.57 -14.18
CA VAL A 71 29.35 -44.32 -12.96
C VAL A 71 30.71 -44.59 -12.37
N ASP A 72 30.90 -44.38 -11.08
CA ASP A 72 31.80 -45.22 -10.29
C ASP A 72 31.32 -45.30 -8.83
N ASN A 73 31.04 -46.53 -8.44
CA ASN A 73 30.79 -46.98 -7.07
C ASN A 73 32.13 -47.24 -6.38
N SER A 74 32.31 -46.75 -5.16
CA SER A 74 32.98 -47.56 -4.13
C SER A 74 32.58 -47.15 -2.71
N SER A 75 32.14 -48.18 -2.00
CA SER A 75 31.93 -48.39 -0.57
C SER A 75 32.85 -47.62 0.39
N SER A 76 32.32 -47.18 1.54
CA SER A 76 32.37 -47.98 2.78
C SER A 76 31.87 -47.18 4.00
N LEU A 77 31.08 -47.88 4.82
CA LEU A 77 30.90 -47.80 6.28
C LEU A 77 31.37 -46.52 7.01
N ASP A 78 30.40 -45.74 7.51
CA ASP A 78 30.44 -45.18 8.87
C ASP A 78 29.02 -44.78 9.31
N ILE A 79 28.33 -45.76 9.90
CA ILE A 79 27.05 -45.57 10.59
C ILE A 79 27.38 -45.36 12.06
N ASN A 80 26.89 -44.26 12.64
CA ASN A 80 26.92 -43.84 14.06
C ASN A 80 27.85 -42.67 14.41
N LYS A 81 27.52 -41.45 13.95
CA LYS A 81 27.92 -40.19 14.64
C LYS A 81 27.18 -38.92 14.21
N TYR A 82 25.87 -38.99 13.89
CA TYR A 82 25.12 -37.85 13.34
C TYR A 82 23.91 -37.35 14.14
N GLU A 83 23.66 -37.82 15.36
CA GLU A 83 22.46 -37.37 16.09
C GLU A 83 22.60 -36.06 16.89
N ASP A 84 23.82 -35.63 17.24
CA ASP A 84 24.00 -34.44 18.09
C ASP A 84 24.19 -33.09 17.35
N ASN A 85 24.47 -33.10 16.04
CA ASN A 85 24.63 -31.86 15.25
C ASN A 85 23.32 -31.32 14.65
N SER A 86 22.20 -32.01 14.85
CA SER A 86 20.90 -31.61 14.28
C SER A 86 20.20 -30.49 15.06
N LYS A 87 20.54 -30.31 16.35
CA LYS A 87 19.90 -29.31 17.24
C LYS A 87 20.55 -27.93 17.14
N SER A 88 21.87 -27.84 16.95
CA SER A 88 22.58 -26.56 16.81
C SER A 88 22.24 -25.86 15.47
N ASN A 89 22.16 -26.62 14.38
CA ASN A 89 21.77 -26.09 13.07
C ASN A 89 20.31 -25.60 13.02
N LYS A 90 19.38 -26.28 13.70
CA LYS A 90 17.98 -25.81 13.81
C LYS A 90 17.86 -24.50 14.58
N LYS A 91 18.65 -24.32 15.65
CA LYS A 91 18.65 -23.08 16.44
C LYS A 91 19.23 -21.91 15.64
N HIS A 92 20.33 -22.14 14.93
CA HIS A 92 20.97 -21.09 14.14
C HIS A 92 20.14 -20.68 12.91
N GLN A 93 19.47 -21.63 12.24
CA GLN A 93 18.52 -21.32 11.16
C GLN A 93 17.31 -20.54 11.67
N LYS A 94 16.76 -20.90 12.84
CA LYS A 94 15.64 -20.17 13.46
C LYS A 94 16.02 -18.72 13.80
N GLU A 95 17.20 -18.51 14.37
CA GLU A 95 17.68 -17.18 14.75
C GLU A 95 18.04 -16.31 13.54
N MET A 96 18.58 -16.89 12.48
CA MET A 96 18.86 -16.18 11.22
C MET A 96 17.56 -15.82 10.48
N LEU A 97 16.54 -16.68 10.55
CA LEU A 97 15.19 -16.38 10.05
C LEU A 97 14.53 -15.28 10.88
N GLU A 98 14.55 -15.35 12.22
CA GLU A 98 14.03 -14.30 13.11
C GLU A 98 14.69 -12.94 12.88
N LYS A 99 15.97 -12.90 12.47
CA LYS A 99 16.65 -11.65 12.05
C LYS A 99 16.19 -11.14 10.68
N ARG A 100 15.68 -11.99 9.79
CA ARG A 100 15.06 -11.57 8.51
C ARG A 100 13.62 -11.12 8.68
N PHE A 101 12.97 -11.52 9.77
CA PHE A 101 11.66 -11.06 10.17
C PHE A 101 11.78 -9.72 10.90
N ASP A 102 11.91 -8.62 10.16
CA ASP A 102 11.68 -7.30 10.77
C ASP A 102 10.22 -7.24 11.22
N LYS A 103 10.01 -7.37 12.54
CA LYS A 103 8.67 -7.37 13.17
C LYS A 103 7.83 -6.15 12.80
N ASN A 104 8.47 -5.06 12.35
CA ASN A 104 7.80 -3.83 11.94
C ASN A 104 7.40 -3.81 10.45
N VAL A 105 7.68 -4.88 9.70
CA VAL A 105 7.50 -4.97 8.25
C VAL A 105 6.48 -6.03 7.83
N ILE A 106 6.20 -6.97 8.73
CA ILE A 106 5.39 -8.14 8.45
C ILE A 106 3.91 -7.82 8.64
N SER A 107 3.08 -8.39 7.77
CA SER A 107 1.64 -8.42 7.98
C SER A 107 1.30 -9.01 9.36
N THR A 108 0.70 -8.21 10.24
CA THR A 108 0.22 -8.70 11.54
C THR A 108 -1.13 -9.41 11.41
N PHE A 109 -1.83 -9.17 10.31
CA PHE A 109 -3.05 -9.88 9.96
C PHE A 109 -2.76 -11.36 9.67
N THR A 110 -3.41 -12.24 10.43
CA THR A 110 -3.33 -13.69 10.25
C THR A 110 -4.62 -14.20 9.60
N PRO A 111 -4.62 -14.48 8.29
CA PRO A 111 -5.79 -15.00 7.56
C PRO A 111 -6.27 -16.34 8.13
N ASN A 112 -7.58 -16.48 8.28
CA ASN A 112 -8.28 -17.69 8.67
C ASN A 112 -9.74 -17.66 8.18
N ASN A 113 -10.46 -18.78 8.34
CA ASN A 113 -11.83 -18.93 7.83
C ASN A 113 -12.86 -18.02 8.52
N SER A 114 -12.51 -17.39 9.64
CA SER A 114 -13.40 -16.47 10.34
C SER A 114 -13.21 -15.01 9.91
N ASN A 115 -12.06 -14.65 9.33
CA ASN A 115 -11.73 -13.27 8.98
C ASN A 115 -11.40 -13.05 7.49
N VAL A 116 -11.42 -14.10 6.66
CA VAL A 116 -11.34 -14.01 5.21
C VAL A 116 -12.61 -14.62 4.63
N PHE A 117 -13.38 -13.82 3.90
CA PHE A 117 -14.62 -14.22 3.26
C PHE A 117 -14.44 -14.12 1.74
N TYR A 118 -14.61 -15.23 1.04
CA TYR A 118 -14.49 -15.32 -0.41
C TYR A 118 -15.75 -15.99 -0.98
N SER A 119 -16.06 -15.72 -2.25
CA SER A 119 -17.18 -16.40 -2.90
C SER A 119 -16.80 -17.85 -3.16
N ASN A 120 -17.78 -18.76 -3.11
CA ASN A 120 -17.55 -20.18 -3.42
C ASN A 120 -17.16 -20.41 -4.89
N ASN A 121 -17.26 -19.38 -5.73
CA ASN A 121 -16.77 -19.43 -7.10
C ASN A 121 -15.25 -19.48 -7.11
N LYS A 122 -14.67 -20.53 -7.72
CA LYS A 122 -13.21 -20.71 -7.85
C LYS A 122 -12.53 -19.56 -8.60
N ASN A 123 -13.30 -18.81 -9.38
CA ASN A 123 -12.83 -17.64 -10.13
C ASN A 123 -13.30 -16.32 -9.49
N SER A 124 -13.63 -16.33 -8.20
CA SER A 124 -14.03 -15.13 -7.49
C SER A 124 -12.95 -14.06 -7.62
N ASN A 125 -13.37 -12.88 -8.06
CA ASN A 125 -12.49 -11.73 -8.25
C ASN A 125 -12.52 -10.80 -7.03
N ILE A 126 -13.13 -11.22 -5.92
CA ILE A 126 -13.41 -10.36 -4.77
C ILE A 126 -13.40 -11.14 -3.44
N CYS A 127 -12.87 -10.51 -2.40
CA CYS A 127 -12.88 -11.06 -1.05
C CYS A 127 -13.09 -9.94 -0.03
N ILE A 128 -13.61 -10.30 1.14
CA ILE A 128 -13.72 -9.40 2.30
C ILE A 128 -12.75 -9.88 3.37
N LEU A 129 -11.99 -8.95 3.93
CA LEU A 129 -11.08 -9.17 5.04
C LEU A 129 -11.61 -8.44 6.28
N GLY A 130 -11.76 -9.17 7.37
CA GLY A 130 -12.09 -8.62 8.68
C GLY A 130 -10.84 -8.35 9.49
N LEU A 131 -10.45 -7.08 9.62
CA LEU A 131 -9.27 -6.67 10.38
C LEU A 131 -9.68 -6.16 11.76
N LYS A 132 -8.89 -6.53 12.76
CA LYS A 132 -8.91 -5.91 14.09
C LYS A 132 -8.04 -4.66 14.13
N LYS A 133 -8.25 -3.84 15.15
CA LYS A 133 -7.52 -2.60 15.39
C LYS A 133 -6.01 -2.81 15.33
N GLY A 134 -5.35 -2.05 14.45
CA GLY A 134 -3.90 -2.05 14.30
C GLY A 134 -3.35 -3.28 13.58
N GLU A 135 -4.21 -4.19 13.09
CA GLU A 135 -3.78 -5.23 12.15
C GLU A 135 -3.38 -4.59 10.81
N LYS A 136 -2.32 -5.13 10.23
CA LYS A 136 -1.66 -4.64 9.02
C LYS A 136 -1.52 -5.76 8.01
N ILE A 137 -1.74 -5.44 6.75
CA ILE A 137 -1.46 -6.31 5.61
C ILE A 137 -0.47 -5.57 4.71
N CYS A 138 0.78 -6.00 4.77
CA CYS A 138 1.81 -5.64 3.80
C CYS A 138 1.61 -6.55 2.58
N PHE A 139 1.56 -6.01 1.37
CA PHE A 139 1.33 -6.83 0.19
C PHE A 139 2.16 -6.38 -0.99
N LYS A 140 2.46 -7.33 -1.88
CA LYS A 140 2.98 -7.09 -3.21
C LYS A 140 1.86 -7.40 -4.21
N GLY A 141 1.74 -6.61 -5.27
CA GLY A 141 0.78 -6.85 -6.33
C GLY A 141 -0.10 -5.66 -6.66
N VAL A 142 -1.23 -5.94 -7.30
CA VAL A 142 -2.17 -4.92 -7.78
C VAL A 142 -3.59 -5.30 -7.38
N VAL A 143 -4.27 -4.43 -6.64
CA VAL A 143 -5.60 -4.71 -6.09
C VAL A 143 -6.41 -3.44 -5.96
N ALA A 144 -7.72 -3.53 -6.20
CA ALA A 144 -8.67 -2.47 -5.89
C ALA A 144 -9.18 -2.70 -4.46
N VAL A 145 -9.05 -1.70 -3.59
CA VAL A 145 -9.42 -1.80 -2.17
C VAL A 145 -10.58 -0.87 -1.84
N ALA A 146 -11.54 -1.34 -1.04
CA ALA A 146 -12.64 -0.53 -0.53
C ALA A 146 -12.92 -0.84 0.94
N SER A 147 -13.54 0.09 1.66
CA SER A 147 -14.02 -0.16 3.02
C SER A 147 -15.55 -0.27 3.01
N ILE A 148 -16.09 -1.28 3.66
CA ILE A 148 -17.54 -1.44 3.88
C ILE A 148 -17.92 -1.32 5.35
N TYR A 149 -16.96 -1.43 6.27
CA TYR A 149 -17.16 -1.15 7.68
C TYR A 149 -15.86 -0.59 8.27
N GLY A 150 -15.98 0.46 9.07
CA GLY A 150 -14.85 1.19 9.62
C GLY A 150 -13.96 1.84 8.57
N SER A 151 -12.67 1.99 8.90
CA SER A 151 -11.70 2.69 8.06
C SER A 151 -10.34 2.01 8.08
N PHE A 152 -9.63 2.06 6.96
CA PHE A 152 -8.23 1.67 6.90
C PHE A 152 -7.38 2.81 6.33
N SER A 153 -6.07 2.73 6.55
CA SER A 153 -5.11 3.59 5.86
C SER A 153 -4.25 2.79 4.88
N ILE A 154 -3.92 3.43 3.77
CA ILE A 154 -2.93 2.96 2.80
C ILE A 154 -2.06 4.14 2.40
N TYR A 155 -0.79 4.12 2.79
CA TYR A 155 0.20 5.15 2.46
C TYR A 155 -0.27 6.60 2.70
N GLY A 156 -0.83 6.85 3.89
CA GLY A 156 -1.34 8.16 4.31
C GLY A 156 -2.74 8.50 3.79
N HIS A 157 -3.24 7.78 2.79
CA HIS A 157 -4.64 7.87 2.37
C HIS A 157 -5.51 7.10 3.38
N VAL A 158 -6.66 7.64 3.75
CA VAL A 158 -7.60 7.01 4.69
C VAL A 158 -8.89 6.73 3.94
N VAL A 159 -9.23 5.46 3.83
CA VAL A 159 -10.43 4.98 3.15
C VAL A 159 -11.43 4.57 4.22
N SER A 160 -12.57 5.26 4.25
CA SER A 160 -13.66 4.99 5.20
C SER A 160 -14.88 4.45 4.47
N ALA A 161 -15.64 3.59 5.14
CA ALA A 161 -16.87 3.07 4.58
C ALA A 161 -17.87 4.22 4.35
N HIS A 162 -18.58 4.18 3.22
CA HIS A 162 -19.65 5.12 2.97
C HIS A 162 -20.76 4.97 4.03
N THR A 163 -21.34 6.07 4.49
CA THR A 163 -22.32 6.07 5.60
C THR A 163 -23.48 5.11 5.35
N SER A 164 -24.01 5.06 4.12
CA SER A 164 -25.12 4.16 3.76
C SER A 164 -24.75 2.68 3.85
N ILE A 165 -23.50 2.33 3.52
CA ILE A 165 -22.99 0.96 3.63
C ILE A 165 -22.69 0.61 5.09
N SER A 166 -22.04 1.50 5.82
CA SER A 166 -21.71 1.28 7.24
C SER A 166 -22.97 1.06 8.09
N GLN A 167 -24.06 1.78 7.77
CA GLN A 167 -25.35 1.60 8.43
C GLN A 167 -25.93 0.19 8.27
N LEU A 168 -25.61 -0.54 7.19
CA LEU A 168 -26.08 -1.91 6.98
C LEU A 168 -25.69 -2.83 8.14
N PHE A 169 -24.56 -2.57 8.79
CA PHE A 169 -24.05 -3.37 9.90
C PHE A 169 -24.70 -3.02 11.25
N ASN A 170 -25.66 -2.09 11.32
CA ASN A 170 -26.35 -1.79 12.57
C ASN A 170 -27.18 -2.99 13.06
N LYS A 171 -26.98 -3.40 14.33
CA LYS A 171 -27.66 -4.55 14.97
C LYS A 171 -29.20 -4.43 14.95
N ASN A 172 -29.73 -3.20 14.86
CA ASN A 172 -31.17 -2.94 14.92
C ASN A 172 -31.88 -3.03 13.54
N ILE A 173 -31.19 -3.41 12.47
CA ILE A 173 -31.79 -3.52 11.14
C ILE A 173 -32.39 -4.93 10.94
N THR A 174 -33.68 -4.97 10.60
CA THR A 174 -34.38 -6.21 10.21
C THR A 174 -33.82 -6.78 8.92
N GLN A 175 -33.94 -8.09 8.71
CA GLN A 175 -33.42 -8.75 7.50
C GLN A 175 -33.97 -8.15 6.21
N ASP A 176 -35.29 -7.91 6.13
CA ASP A 176 -35.93 -7.33 4.94
C ASP A 176 -35.42 -5.91 4.62
N LYS A 177 -35.21 -5.10 5.67
CA LYS A 177 -34.66 -3.76 5.52
C LYS A 177 -33.18 -3.80 5.10
N PHE A 178 -32.43 -4.77 5.61
CA PHE A 178 -31.04 -4.96 5.19
C PHE A 178 -30.96 -5.34 3.71
N GLU A 179 -31.75 -6.29 3.23
CA GLU A 179 -31.67 -6.74 1.85
C GLU A 179 -32.09 -5.65 0.84
N SER A 180 -33.12 -4.88 1.16
CA SER A 180 -33.54 -3.75 0.35
C SER A 180 -32.51 -2.61 0.35
N SER A 181 -31.91 -2.31 1.51
CA SER A 181 -30.87 -1.27 1.62
C SER A 181 -29.55 -1.69 0.98
N LEU A 182 -29.18 -2.97 1.06
CA LEU A 182 -27.96 -3.50 0.47
C LEU A 182 -27.95 -3.29 -1.05
N LYS A 183 -29.06 -3.65 -1.72
CA LYS A 183 -29.20 -3.48 -3.17
C LYS A 183 -29.10 -2.02 -3.61
N SER A 184 -29.65 -1.08 -2.84
CA SER A 184 -29.59 0.34 -3.18
C SER A 184 -28.23 0.98 -2.88
N CYS A 185 -27.49 0.42 -1.91
CA CYS A 185 -26.26 1.04 -1.43
C CYS A 185 -25.00 0.48 -2.06
N ILE A 186 -25.04 -0.71 -2.66
CA ILE A 186 -23.87 -1.45 -3.20
C ILE A 186 -23.00 -0.59 -4.13
N ASN A 187 -23.65 0.26 -4.95
CA ASN A 187 -22.99 1.16 -5.90
C ASN A 187 -22.23 2.33 -5.24
N ASN A 188 -22.41 2.54 -3.93
CA ASN A 188 -21.66 3.53 -3.16
C ASN A 188 -20.30 3.00 -2.68
N ILE A 189 -19.96 1.73 -2.96
CA ILE A 189 -18.67 1.16 -2.59
C ILE A 189 -17.62 1.64 -3.60
N GLY A 190 -16.87 2.67 -3.20
CA GLY A 190 -15.76 3.21 -3.98
C GLY A 190 -14.50 2.37 -3.83
N PHE A 191 -14.00 1.84 -4.95
CA PHE A 191 -12.73 1.12 -4.99
C PHE A 191 -11.56 2.06 -5.29
N TYR A 192 -10.51 1.95 -4.49
CA TYR A 192 -9.24 2.64 -4.67
C TYR A 192 -8.20 1.68 -5.27
N PRO A 193 -7.62 1.98 -6.45
CA PRO A 193 -6.59 1.14 -7.03
C PRO A 193 -5.27 1.26 -6.24
N ALA A 194 -4.70 0.13 -5.85
CA ALA A 194 -3.47 0.06 -5.08
C ALA A 194 -2.42 -0.79 -5.80
N PHE A 195 -1.31 -0.15 -6.16
CA PHE A 195 -0.18 -0.75 -6.85
C PHE A 195 1.01 -0.87 -5.90
N SER A 196 1.44 -2.09 -5.59
CA SER A 196 2.53 -2.37 -4.66
C SER A 196 3.66 -3.16 -5.34
N PRO A 197 4.53 -2.48 -6.09
CA PRO A 197 5.65 -3.11 -6.79
C PRO A 197 6.80 -3.44 -5.82
N LYS A 198 7.55 -4.51 -6.08
CA LYS A 198 8.75 -4.90 -5.30
C LYS A 198 9.91 -3.89 -5.39
N SER A 199 9.89 -2.99 -6.36
CA SER A 199 10.99 -2.03 -6.57
C SER A 199 11.06 -0.95 -5.49
N HIS A 200 10.04 -0.84 -4.65
CA HIS A 200 9.93 0.14 -3.58
C HIS A 200 9.47 -0.55 -2.29
N GLY A 201 9.36 0.23 -1.20
CA GLY A 201 8.68 -0.25 0.00
C GLY A 201 7.24 -0.65 -0.32
N LEU A 202 6.86 -1.86 0.05
CA LEU A 202 5.53 -2.41 -0.19
C LEU A 202 4.46 -1.63 0.55
N LEU A 203 3.29 -1.46 -0.08
CA LEU A 203 2.13 -0.84 0.53
C LEU A 203 1.62 -1.68 1.70
N VAL A 204 1.12 -0.98 2.71
CA VAL A 204 0.52 -1.54 3.92
C VAL A 204 -0.90 -1.04 4.04
N ILE A 205 -1.85 -1.96 4.14
CA ILE A 205 -3.23 -1.71 4.54
C ILE A 205 -3.28 -1.86 6.06
N GLU A 206 -3.62 -0.80 6.78
CA GLU A 206 -3.70 -0.80 8.25
C GLU A 206 -5.10 -0.43 8.72
N SER A 207 -5.71 -1.29 9.53
CA SER A 207 -7.00 -1.01 10.17
C SER A 207 -6.86 0.17 11.15
N LEU A 208 -7.74 1.16 11.00
CA LEU A 208 -7.83 2.31 11.88
C LEU A 208 -8.96 2.14 12.89
N HIS A 209 -8.83 2.84 14.02
CA HIS A 209 -9.85 2.82 15.06
C HIS A 209 -11.09 3.65 14.65
N ASN A 210 -12.28 3.08 14.86
CA ASN A 210 -13.60 3.69 14.59
C ASN A 210 -13.90 5.00 15.34
N SER A 211 -12.98 5.51 16.17
CA SER A 211 -13.17 6.81 16.86
C SER A 211 -12.86 8.03 15.99
N LEU A 212 -12.28 7.84 14.81
CA LEU A 212 -12.08 8.96 13.89
C LEU A 212 -13.43 9.26 13.23
N LYS A 213 -14.05 10.38 13.64
CA LYS A 213 -15.24 10.95 12.99
C LYS A 213 -15.08 10.79 11.49
N THR A 214 -16.09 10.18 10.86
CA THR A 214 -16.24 9.94 9.42
C THR A 214 -15.41 10.93 8.62
N PHE A 215 -14.21 10.52 8.18
CA PHE A 215 -13.54 11.25 7.13
C PHE A 215 -14.51 11.29 5.96
N LEU A 216 -14.58 12.43 5.27
CA LEU A 216 -15.44 12.53 4.09
C LEU A 216 -15.09 11.34 3.19
N PRO A 217 -16.09 10.56 2.74
CA PRO A 217 -15.82 9.49 1.81
C PRO A 217 -15.03 10.11 0.65
N PRO A 218 -13.93 9.47 0.19
CA PRO A 218 -13.17 10.01 -0.92
C PRO A 218 -14.15 10.32 -2.05
N LYS A 219 -14.08 11.52 -2.63
CA LYS A 219 -14.81 11.83 -3.87
C LYS A 219 -14.30 10.82 -4.89
N VAL A 220 -15.05 9.75 -5.07
CA VAL A 220 -14.74 8.70 -6.04
C VAL A 220 -14.65 9.43 -7.38
N PRO A 221 -13.51 9.38 -8.07
CA PRO A 221 -13.43 9.92 -9.42
C PRO A 221 -14.55 9.27 -10.24
N GLU A 222 -15.35 10.07 -10.94
CA GLU A 222 -16.46 9.62 -11.83
C GLU A 222 -16.01 8.73 -13.01
N PHE A 223 -14.83 8.12 -12.94
CA PHE A 223 -14.32 7.22 -13.95
C PHE A 223 -15.00 5.86 -13.85
N VAL A 224 -16.13 5.82 -14.55
CA VAL A 224 -16.92 4.65 -14.91
C VAL A 224 -16.34 4.08 -16.20
N GLU A 225 -15.70 2.92 -16.11
CA GLU A 225 -15.82 1.91 -17.16
C GLU A 225 -16.55 0.72 -16.55
N GLN A 226 -17.81 0.60 -16.96
CA GLN A 226 -18.90 -0.12 -16.31
C GLN A 226 -19.07 -1.54 -16.86
N GLU A 227 -18.00 -2.24 -17.25
CA GLU A 227 -18.19 -3.44 -18.08
C GLU A 227 -18.53 -4.72 -17.32
N ASN A 228 -18.62 -4.73 -15.99
CA ASN A 228 -19.05 -5.94 -15.24
C ASN A 228 -19.76 -5.64 -13.91
N THR A 229 -20.68 -4.66 -13.89
CA THR A 229 -21.31 -4.25 -12.62
C THR A 229 -22.25 -5.31 -12.03
N LYS A 230 -23.09 -5.95 -12.83
CA LYS A 230 -24.15 -6.83 -12.28
C LYS A 230 -23.64 -8.10 -11.60
N GLU A 231 -22.67 -8.79 -12.19
CA GLU A 231 -22.10 -9.99 -11.58
C GLU A 231 -21.34 -9.65 -10.29
N LEU A 232 -20.54 -8.57 -10.34
CA LEU A 232 -19.83 -8.05 -9.18
C LEU A 232 -20.78 -7.61 -8.06
N GLU A 233 -21.88 -6.94 -8.41
CA GLU A 233 -22.91 -6.51 -7.45
C GLU A 233 -23.53 -7.71 -6.74
N VAL A 234 -23.85 -8.78 -7.47
CA VAL A 234 -24.40 -10.03 -6.91
C VAL A 234 -23.39 -10.67 -5.97
N GLU A 235 -22.15 -10.84 -6.41
CA GLU A 235 -21.09 -11.45 -5.61
C GLU A 235 -20.78 -10.66 -4.33
N LEU A 236 -20.70 -9.34 -4.44
CA LEU A 236 -20.48 -8.46 -3.30
C LEU A 236 -21.69 -8.46 -2.34
N CYS A 237 -22.91 -8.54 -2.86
CA CYS A 237 -24.11 -8.69 -2.03
C CYS A 237 -24.07 -10.00 -1.22
N GLU A 238 -23.70 -11.12 -1.85
CA GLU A 238 -23.57 -12.41 -1.18
C GLU A 238 -22.47 -12.42 -0.12
N LEU A 239 -21.33 -11.80 -0.40
CA LEU A 239 -20.24 -11.64 0.56
C LEU A 239 -20.61 -10.73 1.74
N ILE A 240 -21.29 -9.61 1.48
CA ILE A 240 -21.76 -8.73 2.56
C ILE A 240 -22.79 -9.44 3.44
N LYS A 241 -23.65 -10.28 2.84
CA LYS A 241 -24.58 -11.15 3.57
C LYS A 241 -23.83 -12.13 4.48
N SER A 242 -22.73 -12.73 4.01
CA SER A 242 -21.99 -13.74 4.77
C SER A 242 -21.23 -13.15 5.97
N VAL A 243 -20.68 -11.94 5.84
CA VAL A 243 -19.96 -11.27 6.94
C VAL A 243 -20.89 -10.53 7.91
N ARG A 244 -22.15 -10.29 7.55
CA ARG A 244 -23.14 -9.54 8.37
C ARG A 244 -23.25 -10.06 9.80
N LEU A 245 -23.11 -11.36 10.02
CA LEU A 245 -23.32 -11.96 11.35
C LEU A 245 -22.06 -11.94 12.23
N SER A 246 -20.89 -11.66 11.67
CA SER A 246 -19.60 -11.69 12.36
C SER A 246 -18.88 -10.34 12.36
N TYR A 247 -19.49 -9.28 11.81
CA TYR A 247 -18.84 -7.97 11.65
C TYR A 247 -18.34 -7.37 12.96
N ASP A 248 -18.98 -7.68 14.10
CA ASP A 248 -18.64 -7.12 15.41
C ASP A 248 -17.34 -7.71 16.01
N LEU A 249 -16.78 -8.72 15.38
CA LEU A 249 -15.44 -9.23 15.67
C LEU A 249 -14.32 -8.37 15.07
N PHE A 250 -14.67 -7.42 14.20
CA PHE A 250 -13.74 -6.63 13.41
C PHE A 250 -13.92 -5.15 13.64
N ASP A 251 -12.82 -4.40 13.58
CA ASP A 251 -12.84 -2.94 13.57
C ASP A 251 -12.98 -2.40 12.15
N THR A 252 -12.56 -3.17 11.15
CA THR A 252 -12.60 -2.78 9.73
C THR A 252 -12.90 -3.97 8.85
N LEU A 253 -13.83 -3.81 7.90
CA LEU A 253 -14.06 -4.76 6.82
C LEU A 253 -13.55 -4.15 5.50
N VAL A 254 -12.50 -4.76 4.95
CA VAL A 254 -11.84 -4.33 3.70
C VAL A 254 -12.26 -5.26 2.58
N VAL A 255 -12.72 -4.71 1.47
CA VAL A 255 -13.01 -5.44 0.24
C VAL A 255 -11.79 -5.35 -0.67
N LEU A 256 -11.29 -6.48 -1.12
CA LEU A 256 -10.26 -6.58 -2.16
C LEU A 256 -10.90 -7.07 -3.44
N LYS A 257 -10.60 -6.42 -4.56
CA LYS A 257 -11.05 -6.78 -5.90
C LYS A 257 -9.85 -6.88 -6.85
N THR A 258 -9.79 -7.92 -7.67
CA THR A 258 -8.78 -8.04 -8.72
C THR A 258 -8.89 -6.89 -9.73
N MET A 259 -7.76 -6.47 -10.29
CA MET A 259 -7.69 -5.39 -11.28
C MET A 259 -7.33 -5.95 -12.66
N GLU A 260 -8.09 -6.94 -13.15
CA GLU A 260 -7.79 -7.61 -14.43
C GLU A 260 -7.72 -6.62 -15.61
N TRP A 261 -8.53 -5.55 -15.57
CA TRP A 261 -8.56 -4.49 -16.57
C TRP A 261 -7.24 -3.74 -16.76
N CYS A 262 -6.33 -3.75 -15.77
CA CYS A 262 -5.07 -3.00 -15.89
C CYS A 262 -3.99 -3.73 -16.70
N ASN A 263 -4.19 -5.02 -17.02
CA ASN A 263 -3.27 -5.86 -17.81
C ASN A 263 -1.79 -5.78 -17.38
N ILE A 264 -1.51 -5.46 -16.10
CA ILE A 264 -0.15 -5.32 -15.58
C ILE A 264 0.65 -6.61 -15.80
N SER A 265 -0.02 -7.75 -15.64
CA SER A 265 0.54 -9.09 -15.80
C SER A 265 1.00 -9.37 -17.23
N ASP A 266 0.45 -8.70 -18.24
CA ASP A 266 0.91 -8.84 -19.63
C ASP A 266 2.11 -7.96 -19.92
N ILE A 267 2.17 -6.75 -19.33
CA ILE A 267 3.34 -5.88 -19.39
C ILE A 267 4.57 -6.59 -18.81
N GLU A 268 4.43 -7.25 -17.65
CA GLU A 268 5.53 -8.01 -17.03
C GLU A 268 6.03 -9.20 -17.87
N LYS A 269 5.16 -9.77 -18.71
CA LYS A 269 5.54 -10.87 -19.62
C LYS A 269 6.31 -10.34 -20.83
N GLN A 270 5.88 -9.20 -21.36
CA GLN A 270 6.46 -8.61 -22.58
C GLN A 270 7.78 -7.89 -22.30
N MET A 271 7.93 -7.27 -21.12
CA MET A 271 9.10 -6.48 -20.78
C MET A 271 9.90 -7.11 -19.64
N SER A 272 11.12 -7.54 -19.94
CA SER A 272 12.02 -8.20 -18.98
C SER A 272 12.36 -7.32 -17.77
N SER A 273 12.46 -6.00 -17.95
CA SER A 273 12.71 -5.03 -16.86
C SER A 273 11.55 -4.94 -15.86
N PHE A 274 10.34 -5.29 -16.27
CA PHE A 274 9.15 -5.30 -15.41
C PHE A 274 8.85 -6.69 -14.83
N ARG A 275 9.67 -7.70 -15.12
CA ARG A 275 9.38 -9.07 -14.74
C ARG A 275 9.28 -9.23 -13.22
N TYR A 276 8.15 -9.77 -12.77
CA TYR A 276 7.85 -10.02 -11.36
C TYR A 276 7.91 -8.75 -10.50
N LEU A 277 7.61 -7.59 -11.07
CA LEU A 277 7.54 -6.33 -10.36
C LEU A 277 6.37 -6.32 -9.36
N PHE A 278 5.20 -6.76 -9.80
CA PHE A 278 3.95 -6.93 -9.06
C PHE A 278 3.67 -8.41 -8.79
N ASN A 279 3.96 -9.30 -9.75
CA ASN A 279 3.75 -10.74 -9.53
C ASN A 279 4.94 -11.42 -8.86
N MET A 280 4.70 -12.53 -8.18
CA MET A 280 5.76 -13.42 -7.72
C MET A 280 6.15 -14.42 -8.80
N ASN A 281 7.43 -14.79 -8.85
CA ASN A 281 7.84 -15.97 -9.60
C ASN A 281 7.25 -17.21 -8.91
N LYS A 282 6.86 -18.22 -9.68
CA LYS A 282 6.29 -19.47 -9.14
C LYS A 282 7.21 -20.15 -8.12
N LYS A 283 8.54 -20.08 -8.34
CA LYS A 283 9.53 -20.64 -7.41
C LYS A 283 9.52 -19.90 -6.08
N ASP A 284 9.72 -18.58 -6.12
CA ASP A 284 9.71 -17.70 -4.96
C ASP A 284 8.38 -17.84 -4.17
N PHE A 285 7.26 -17.86 -4.89
CA PHE A 285 5.94 -18.08 -4.30
C PHE A 285 5.84 -19.41 -3.57
N ASN A 286 6.29 -20.51 -4.19
CA ASN A 286 6.25 -21.83 -3.55
C ASN A 286 7.16 -21.91 -2.31
N GLU A 287 8.32 -21.27 -2.35
CA GLU A 287 9.26 -21.20 -1.22
C GLU A 287 8.67 -20.37 -0.07
N ASP A 288 8.14 -19.19 -0.36
CA ASP A 288 7.48 -18.32 0.62
C ASP A 288 6.26 -19.02 1.21
N MET A 289 5.41 -19.63 0.37
CA MET A 289 4.24 -20.38 0.80
C MET A 289 4.61 -21.57 1.68
N SER A 290 5.67 -22.31 1.34
CA SER A 290 6.14 -23.42 2.17
C SER A 290 6.60 -22.95 3.55
N GLN A 291 7.23 -21.78 3.62
CA GLN A 291 7.59 -21.15 4.89
C GLN A 291 6.36 -20.69 5.66
N ILE A 292 5.41 -20.03 5.00
CA ILE A 292 4.16 -19.53 5.61
C ILE A 292 3.32 -20.69 6.18
N ILE A 293 3.16 -21.79 5.43
CA ILE A 293 2.47 -23.01 5.88
C ILE A 293 3.18 -23.63 7.09
N LYS A 294 4.52 -23.66 7.11
CA LYS A 294 5.30 -24.13 8.26
C LYS A 294 5.01 -23.32 9.53
N TYR A 295 4.57 -22.07 9.39
CA TYR A 295 4.15 -21.22 10.51
C TYR A 295 2.63 -21.22 10.75
N ASN A 296 1.88 -22.18 10.18
CA ASN A 296 0.43 -22.33 10.32
C ASN A 296 -0.38 -21.10 9.88
N ILE A 297 0.14 -20.29 8.97
CA ILE A 297 -0.60 -19.18 8.38
C ILE A 297 -1.30 -19.73 7.13
N ASN A 298 -2.63 -19.59 7.04
CA ASN A 298 -3.38 -19.99 5.85
C ASN A 298 -3.30 -18.88 4.79
N PRO A 299 -2.51 -19.03 3.72
CA PRO A 299 -2.20 -17.91 2.84
C PRO A 299 -3.31 -17.62 1.82
N CYS A 300 -4.45 -18.31 1.89
CA CYS A 300 -5.47 -18.21 0.87
C CYS A 300 -6.36 -16.98 1.08
N PHE A 301 -5.95 -15.84 0.51
CA PHE A 301 -6.82 -14.66 0.37
C PHE A 301 -7.79 -14.82 -0.81
N GLY A 302 -7.60 -15.82 -1.67
CA GLY A 302 -8.45 -16.08 -2.83
C GLY A 302 -8.36 -15.02 -3.94
N ILE A 303 -7.50 -14.00 -3.79
CA ILE A 303 -7.35 -12.92 -4.76
C ILE A 303 -6.08 -13.11 -5.58
N ARG A 304 -6.26 -13.20 -6.89
CA ARG A 304 -5.17 -13.24 -7.84
C ARG A 304 -4.38 -11.93 -7.83
N ASP A 305 -3.08 -12.02 -8.03
CA ASP A 305 -2.14 -10.89 -8.11
C ASP A 305 -2.09 -10.04 -6.83
N PHE A 306 -2.52 -10.59 -5.69
CA PHE A 306 -2.36 -10.05 -4.35
C PHE A 306 -1.56 -11.04 -3.49
N TYR A 307 -0.32 -10.66 -3.16
CA TYR A 307 0.61 -11.49 -2.43
C TYR A 307 0.94 -10.83 -1.10
N PRO A 308 0.27 -11.22 0.01
CA PRO A 308 0.60 -10.68 1.30
C PRO A 308 2.04 -11.08 1.66
N ALA A 309 2.83 -10.06 1.98
CA ALA A 309 4.23 -10.21 2.31
C ALA A 309 4.38 -10.55 3.79
N TYR A 310 4.96 -11.73 4.04
CA TYR A 310 5.29 -12.20 5.38
C TYR A 310 6.80 -12.28 5.62
N ILE A 311 7.62 -12.36 4.56
CA ILE A 311 9.06 -12.61 4.62
C ILE A 311 9.79 -11.79 3.54
N GLY A 312 10.98 -11.28 3.86
CA GLY A 312 11.97 -10.85 2.85
C GLY A 312 11.70 -9.56 2.08
N HIS A 313 10.51 -8.97 2.20
CA HIS A 313 10.18 -7.69 1.58
C HIS A 313 10.25 -6.54 2.57
N THR A 314 10.60 -5.34 2.10
CA THR A 314 10.60 -4.13 2.94
C THR A 314 9.25 -3.43 2.82
N ALA A 315 8.54 -3.25 3.92
CA ALA A 315 7.32 -2.46 3.97
C ALA A 315 7.65 -0.97 3.87
N LEU A 316 6.74 -0.20 3.29
CA LEU A 316 6.81 1.25 3.27
C LEU A 316 6.64 1.80 4.68
N LYS A 317 7.73 2.34 5.25
CA LYS A 317 7.72 2.93 6.59
C LYS A 317 7.54 4.43 6.53
N ILE A 318 6.59 4.95 7.29
CA ILE A 318 6.42 6.38 7.54
C ILE A 318 7.03 6.69 8.90
N PRO A 319 8.11 7.49 8.97
CA PRO A 319 8.67 7.93 10.24
C PRO A 319 7.64 8.67 11.10
N PRO A 320 7.65 8.50 12.44
CA PRO A 320 6.75 9.24 13.33
C PRO A 320 6.84 10.76 13.15
N SER A 321 8.03 11.29 12.88
CA SER A 321 8.24 12.72 12.63
C SER A 321 7.52 13.22 11.36
N TRP A 322 7.42 12.38 10.32
CA TRP A 322 6.65 12.71 9.11
C TRP A 322 5.15 12.74 9.40
N PHE A 323 4.67 11.74 10.14
CA PHE A 323 3.28 11.67 10.59
C PHE A 323 2.91 12.91 11.41
N GLU A 324 3.67 13.20 12.47
CA GLU A 324 3.43 14.34 13.35
C GLU A 324 3.45 15.68 12.61
N GLY A 325 4.45 15.87 11.73
CA GLY A 325 4.58 17.11 10.94
C GLY A 325 3.39 17.35 10.02
N VAL A 326 2.96 16.33 9.27
CA VAL A 326 1.79 16.43 8.38
C VAL A 326 0.50 16.64 9.19
N HIS A 327 0.34 15.94 10.32
CA HIS A 327 -0.83 16.12 11.18
C HIS A 327 -0.89 17.48 11.87
N GLN A 328 0.25 18.05 12.24
CA GLN A 328 0.31 19.42 12.75
C GLN A 328 -0.03 20.42 11.64
N PHE A 329 0.53 20.24 10.45
CA PHE A 329 0.22 21.10 9.30
C PHE A 329 -1.27 21.09 8.95
N LYS A 330 -1.91 19.91 8.92
CA LYS A 330 -3.37 19.78 8.77
C LYS A 330 -4.16 20.56 9.81
N ARG A 331 -3.77 20.45 11.09
CA ARG A 331 -4.43 21.17 12.18
C ARG A 331 -4.38 22.68 11.98
N ASN A 332 -3.22 23.20 11.56
CA ASN A 332 -3.04 24.63 11.29
C ASN A 332 -3.89 25.15 10.11
N ILE A 333 -4.14 24.30 9.09
CA ILE A 333 -5.05 24.64 7.99
C ILE A 333 -6.48 24.75 8.53
N LEU A 334 -6.91 23.80 9.36
CA LEU A 334 -8.28 23.72 9.87
C LEU A 334 -8.61 24.77 10.92
N SER A 335 -7.63 25.20 11.71
CA SER A 335 -7.80 26.30 12.68
C SER A 335 -7.88 27.67 12.01
N ASN A 336 -7.76 27.76 10.68
CA ASN A 336 -7.58 29.01 9.94
C ASN A 336 -6.39 29.85 10.47
N ASP A 337 -5.39 29.20 11.10
CA ASP A 337 -4.16 29.87 11.51
C ASP A 337 -3.34 30.32 10.29
N MET A 338 -3.60 29.71 9.13
CA MET A 338 -3.03 30.11 7.84
C MET A 338 -4.06 30.91 7.03
N ASN A 339 -3.82 32.20 6.84
CA ASN A 339 -4.59 33.03 5.91
C ASN A 339 -4.29 32.60 4.46
N GLY A 340 -5.20 31.82 3.85
CA GLY A 340 -5.16 31.47 2.42
C GLY A 340 -4.85 30.00 2.12
N GLN A 341 -4.67 29.69 0.84
CA GLN A 341 -4.37 28.33 0.37
C GLN A 341 -2.86 28.05 0.53
N PRO A 342 -2.45 27.10 1.38
CA PRO A 342 -1.03 26.90 1.66
C PRO A 342 -0.32 26.26 0.46
N VAL A 343 0.88 26.72 0.17
CA VAL A 343 1.78 26.13 -0.83
C VAL A 343 2.88 25.37 -0.11
N ILE A 344 3.08 24.09 -0.45
CA ILE A 344 4.06 23.22 0.18
C ILE A 344 5.23 22.99 -0.79
N ALA A 345 6.44 23.37 -0.39
CA ALA A 345 7.67 23.08 -1.12
C ALA A 345 8.49 22.02 -0.37
N ILE A 346 8.72 20.87 -1.02
CA ILE A 346 9.50 19.76 -0.46
C ILE A 346 10.85 19.70 -1.17
N THR A 347 11.93 20.04 -0.46
CA THR A 347 13.30 20.12 -1.00
C THR A 347 14.26 19.23 -0.22
N GLY A 348 15.42 18.90 -0.81
CA GLY A 348 16.45 18.07 -0.18
C GLY A 348 17.32 17.32 -1.20
N SER A 349 18.44 16.76 -0.73
CA SER A 349 19.40 16.03 -1.56
C SER A 349 18.84 14.72 -2.13
N LYS A 350 19.56 14.11 -3.08
CA LYS A 350 19.22 12.80 -3.67
C LYS A 350 19.05 11.76 -2.56
N ASN A 351 18.09 10.83 -2.74
CA ASN A 351 17.82 9.72 -1.82
C ASN A 351 17.31 10.08 -0.40
N MET A 352 16.89 11.32 -0.13
CA MET A 352 16.30 11.72 1.16
C MET A 352 14.81 11.37 1.34
N GLY A 353 14.25 10.48 0.53
CA GLY A 353 12.84 10.08 0.63
C GLY A 353 11.82 11.16 0.23
N LYS A 354 12.24 12.23 -0.47
CA LYS A 354 11.36 13.34 -0.88
C LYS A 354 10.10 12.89 -1.61
N SER A 355 10.25 12.04 -2.61
CA SER A 355 9.12 11.50 -3.39
C SER A 355 8.19 10.66 -2.54
N THR A 356 8.70 10.06 -1.47
CA THR A 356 7.91 9.28 -0.52
C THR A 356 7.12 10.19 0.40
N PHE A 357 7.80 11.17 1.01
CA PHE A 357 7.17 12.17 1.88
C PHE A 357 6.13 13.02 1.13
N SER A 358 6.41 13.40 -0.11
CA SER A 358 5.49 14.14 -0.96
C SER A 358 4.21 13.37 -1.22
N ARG A 359 4.31 12.09 -1.61
CA ARG A 359 3.15 11.23 -1.83
C ARG A 359 2.36 11.02 -0.54
N TYR A 360 3.03 10.72 0.56
CA TYR A 360 2.40 10.62 1.87
C TYR A 360 1.65 11.90 2.27
N THR A 361 2.26 13.08 2.06
CA THR A 361 1.66 14.38 2.36
C THR A 361 0.43 14.64 1.50
N VAL A 362 0.51 14.43 0.19
CA VAL A 362 -0.62 14.59 -0.74
C VAL A 362 -1.76 13.64 -0.37
N ASN A 363 -1.48 12.35 -0.24
CA ASN A 363 -2.48 11.34 0.15
C ASN A 363 -3.14 11.68 1.49
N SER A 364 -2.35 12.19 2.43
CA SER A 364 -2.84 12.63 3.73
C SER A 364 -3.78 13.82 3.61
N LEU A 365 -3.46 14.81 2.78
CA LEU A 365 -4.25 16.03 2.62
C LEU A 365 -5.53 15.81 1.80
N LEU A 366 -5.52 14.86 0.86
CA LEU A 366 -6.71 14.52 0.04
C LEU A 366 -7.82 13.80 0.80
N ASN A 367 -7.58 13.35 2.04
CA ASN A 367 -8.61 12.71 2.88
C ASN A 367 -9.61 13.73 3.49
N TRP A 368 -9.56 15.01 3.07
CA TRP A 368 -10.19 16.14 3.76
C TRP A 368 -10.97 17.03 2.80
#